data_AF-A0A1W1ZZN2-F1
#
_entry.id   AF-A0A1W1ZZN2-F1
#
_cell.length_a   1.000
_cell.length_b   1.000
_cell.length_c   1.000
_cell.angle_alpha   90.00
_cell.angle_beta   90.00
_cell.angle_gamma   90.00
#
_symmetry.space_group_name_H-M   'P 1'
#
loop_
_entity.id
_entity.type
_entity.pdbx_description
1 polymer ?
#
loop_
_entity_poly.entity_id
_entity_poly.type
_entity_poly.pdbx_seq_one_letter_code
_entity_poly.pdbx_strand_id
1 'polypeptide(L)'
;MNWPRIILDGLTMAAVFNAVALLGFLVVPQAYSTMFPKDIKEAAAPYVEKKDVRIMKWILHPLYILLVLFWGISARMAGMTGFWPLFWAGYVEMTLVSVTDFIILDCILPPRITHMIKGAEGCRGWERKEWLKTLAIPEHGLMWTLVMCPLAGLFVAGIGLLTGLLC
;
A
#
# COMPACT_ATOMS: atom_id res chain seq x y z
N MET A 1 20.12 -15.42 -3.35
CA MET A 1 18.86 -14.67 -3.51
C MET A 1 18.15 -15.14 -4.77
N ASN A 2 16.86 -15.45 -4.68
CA ASN A 2 16.06 -15.94 -5.80
C ASN A 2 15.32 -14.79 -6.48
N TRP A 3 16.04 -14.02 -7.30
CA TRP A 3 15.53 -12.80 -7.93
C TRP A 3 14.25 -12.99 -8.76
N PRO A 4 14.13 -14.04 -9.63
CA PRO A 4 12.89 -14.27 -10.36
C PRO A 4 11.68 -14.44 -9.43
N ARG A 5 11.86 -15.15 -8.32
CA ARG A 5 10.79 -15.34 -7.33
C ARG A 5 10.42 -14.03 -6.64
N ILE A 6 11.40 -13.28 -6.15
CA ILE A 6 11.20 -11.98 -5.49
C ILE A 6 10.42 -11.02 -6.41
N ILE A 7 10.77 -10.97 -7.70
CA ILE A 7 10.06 -10.10 -8.66
C ILE A 7 8.62 -10.58 -8.87
N LEU A 8 8.41 -11.89 -9.06
CA LEU A 8 7.07 -12.46 -9.26
C LEU A 8 6.17 -12.28 -8.03
N ASP A 9 6.71 -12.48 -6.84
CA ASP A 9 5.97 -12.31 -5.59
C ASP A 9 5.59 -10.84 -5.39
N GLY A 10 6.54 -9.91 -5.59
CA GLY A 10 6.27 -8.47 -5.51
C GLY A 10 5.24 -8.01 -6.53
N LEU A 11 5.28 -8.50 -7.78
CA LEU A 11 4.26 -8.20 -8.79
C LEU A 11 2.89 -8.78 -8.43
N THR A 12 2.86 -9.99 -7.85
CA THR A 12 1.62 -10.63 -7.38
C THR A 12 1.00 -9.83 -6.24
N MET A 13 1.81 -9.46 -5.24
CA MET A 13 1.40 -8.63 -4.12
C MET A 13 0.91 -7.26 -4.59
N ALA A 14 1.63 -6.63 -5.51
CA ALA A 14 1.26 -5.35 -6.11
C ALA A 14 -0.11 -5.43 -6.81
N ALA A 15 -0.33 -6.46 -7.63
CA ALA A 15 -1.59 -6.64 -8.33
C ALA A 15 -2.77 -6.83 -7.36
N VAL A 16 -2.60 -7.69 -6.34
CA VAL A 16 -3.62 -7.92 -5.31
C VAL A 16 -3.89 -6.64 -4.52
N PHE A 17 -2.84 -5.95 -4.07
CA PHE A 17 -2.96 -4.71 -3.31
C PHE A 17 -3.75 -3.65 -4.08
N ASN A 18 -3.29 -3.32 -5.29
CA ASN A 18 -3.90 -2.28 -6.11
C ASN A 18 -5.35 -2.62 -6.46
N ALA A 19 -5.65 -3.89 -6.78
CA ALA A 19 -7.01 -4.32 -7.08
C ALA A 19 -7.93 -4.17 -5.86
N VAL A 20 -7.52 -4.64 -4.69
CA VAL A 20 -8.33 -4.57 -3.47
C VAL A 20 -8.50 -3.13 -2.99
N ALA A 21 -7.44 -2.31 -3.04
CA ALA A 21 -7.51 -0.90 -2.67
C ALA A 21 -8.44 -0.12 -3.60
N LEU A 22 -8.34 -0.34 -4.93
CA LEU A 22 -9.22 0.29 -5.90
C LEU A 22 -10.68 -0.16 -5.72
N LEU A 23 -10.94 -1.47 -5.59
CA LEU A 23 -12.29 -1.97 -5.37
C LEU A 23 -12.86 -1.47 -4.04
N GLY A 24 -12.06 -1.44 -2.98
CA GLY A 24 -12.44 -0.86 -1.69
C GLY A 24 -12.80 0.62 -1.81
N PHE A 25 -12.02 1.38 -2.58
CA PHE A 25 -12.33 2.77 -2.90
C PHE A 25 -13.68 2.89 -3.62
N LEU A 26 -13.97 2.05 -4.60
CA LEU A 26 -15.25 2.08 -5.31
C LEU A 26 -16.45 1.76 -4.41
N VAL A 27 -16.26 0.98 -3.36
CA VAL A 27 -17.33 0.58 -2.41
C VAL A 27 -17.62 1.68 -1.38
N VAL A 28 -16.58 2.32 -0.82
CA VAL A 28 -16.71 3.38 0.21
C VAL A 28 -15.83 4.60 -0.12
N PRO A 29 -16.05 5.29 -1.26
CA PRO A 29 -15.13 6.31 -1.76
C PRO A 29 -14.94 7.45 -0.77
N GLN A 30 -16.03 7.90 -0.14
CA GLN A 30 -15.98 8.99 0.83
C GLN A 30 -15.09 8.64 2.03
N ALA A 31 -15.00 7.38 2.46
CA ALA A 31 -14.13 6.98 3.56
C ALA A 31 -12.64 7.14 3.21
N TYR A 32 -12.26 6.89 1.96
CA TYR A 32 -10.87 7.03 1.50
C TYR A 32 -10.39 8.49 1.48
N SER A 33 -11.30 9.46 1.42
CA SER A 33 -10.95 10.89 1.58
C SER A 33 -10.25 11.19 2.91
N THR A 34 -10.38 10.32 3.92
CA THR A 34 -9.66 10.43 5.20
C THR A 34 -8.14 10.21 5.07
N MET A 35 -7.67 9.70 3.93
CA MET A 35 -6.25 9.48 3.61
C MET A 35 -5.70 10.51 2.61
N PHE A 36 -6.57 11.30 1.99
CA PHE A 36 -6.22 12.30 0.97
C PHE A 36 -5.56 13.56 1.54
N PRO A 37 -5.04 14.48 0.69
CA PRO A 37 -4.51 15.77 1.12
C PRO A 37 -5.46 16.51 2.07
N LYS A 38 -4.87 17.35 2.92
CA LYS A 38 -5.58 18.00 4.03
C LYS A 38 -6.82 18.78 3.58
N ASP A 39 -6.75 19.50 2.47
CA ASP A 39 -7.87 20.30 1.97
C ASP A 39 -9.04 19.43 1.48
N ILE A 40 -8.75 18.36 0.74
CA ILE A 40 -9.75 17.37 0.32
C ILE A 40 -10.39 16.71 1.56
N LYS A 41 -9.56 16.30 2.52
CA LYS A 41 -10.01 15.65 3.75
C LYS A 41 -10.97 16.53 4.56
N GLU A 42 -10.64 17.81 4.70
CA GLU A 42 -11.47 18.78 5.42
C GLU A 42 -12.78 19.07 4.69
N ALA A 43 -12.72 19.24 3.37
CA ALA A 43 -13.91 19.49 2.55
C ALA A 43 -14.87 18.30 2.49
N ALA A 44 -14.31 17.08 2.46
CA ALA A 44 -15.05 15.82 2.42
C ALA A 44 -15.64 15.42 3.79
N ALA A 45 -15.08 15.92 4.90
CA ALA A 45 -15.39 15.47 6.26
C ALA A 45 -16.89 15.46 6.64
N PRO A 46 -17.71 16.46 6.25
CA PRO A 46 -19.15 16.45 6.57
C PRO A 46 -19.92 15.27 5.97
N TYR A 47 -19.38 14.66 4.91
CA TYR A 47 -20.00 13.56 4.18
C TYR A 47 -19.43 12.19 4.60
N VAL A 48 -18.40 12.14 5.45
CA VAL A 48 -17.74 10.89 5.87
C VAL A 48 -18.54 10.21 6.98
N GLU A 49 -19.03 9.00 6.71
CA GLU A 49 -19.70 8.18 7.72
C GLU A 49 -18.70 7.28 8.47
N LYS A 50 -18.80 7.24 9.81
CA LYS A 50 -17.90 6.43 10.67
C LYS A 50 -17.95 4.92 10.35
N LYS A 51 -19.11 4.40 9.93
CA LYS A 51 -19.25 2.99 9.53
C LYS A 51 -18.46 2.69 8.26
N ASP A 52 -18.40 3.62 7.31
CA ASP A 52 -17.70 3.43 6.04
C ASP A 52 -16.18 3.48 6.24
N VAL A 53 -15.71 4.35 7.14
CA VAL A 53 -14.30 4.34 7.60
C VAL A 53 -13.95 3.01 8.27
N ARG A 54 -14.87 2.43 9.05
CA ARG A 54 -14.67 1.11 9.65
C ARG A 54 -14.58 0.03 8.56
N ILE A 55 -15.44 0.07 7.55
CA ILE A 55 -15.40 -0.85 6.40
C ILE A 55 -14.06 -0.73 5.67
N MET A 56 -13.63 0.50 5.32
CA MET A 56 -12.33 0.75 4.70
C MET A 56 -11.19 0.14 5.51
N LYS A 57 -11.17 0.34 6.83
CA LYS A 57 -10.14 -0.25 7.70
C LYS A 57 -10.18 -1.78 7.70
N TRP A 58 -11.36 -2.40 7.71
CA TRP A 58 -11.52 -3.85 7.60
C TRP A 58 -11.16 -4.42 6.22
N ILE A 59 -11.09 -3.59 5.19
CA ILE A 59 -10.54 -3.99 3.89
C ILE A 59 -9.01 -3.90 3.93
N LEU A 60 -8.46 -2.75 4.34
CA LEU A 60 -7.02 -2.48 4.21
C LEU A 60 -6.15 -3.23 5.23
N HIS A 61 -6.55 -3.36 6.50
CA HIS A 61 -5.70 -4.02 7.50
C HIS A 61 -5.52 -5.52 7.23
N PRO A 62 -6.58 -6.29 6.95
CA PRO A 62 -6.42 -7.70 6.60
C PRO A 62 -5.65 -7.89 5.29
N LEU A 63 -5.80 -6.99 4.31
CA LEU A 63 -5.01 -7.02 3.08
C LEU A 63 -3.51 -7.00 3.38
N TYR A 64 -3.02 -6.08 4.20
CA TYR A 64 -1.60 -6.03 4.57
C TYR A 64 -1.13 -7.31 5.27
N ILE A 65 -1.95 -7.86 6.19
CA ILE A 65 -1.63 -9.12 6.87
C ILE A 65 -1.50 -10.27 5.86
N LEU A 66 -2.45 -10.38 4.93
CA LEU A 66 -2.45 -11.42 3.90
C LEU A 66 -1.25 -11.30 2.95
N LEU A 67 -0.86 -10.08 2.57
CA LEU A 67 0.32 -9.84 1.73
C LEU A 67 1.60 -10.31 2.42
N VAL A 68 1.76 -10.00 3.71
CA VAL A 68 2.92 -10.44 4.49
C VAL A 68 2.92 -11.96 4.71
N LEU A 69 1.76 -12.58 4.94
CA LEU A 69 1.62 -14.03 5.06
C LEU A 69 1.95 -14.74 3.73
N PHE A 70 1.42 -14.23 2.62
CA PHE A 70 1.72 -14.74 1.28
C PHE A 70 3.22 -14.74 1.04
N TRP A 71 3.88 -13.62 1.34
CA TRP A 71 5.31 -13.53 1.18
C TRP A 71 6.08 -14.54 2.04
N GLY A 72 5.78 -14.64 3.34
CA GLY A 72 6.47 -15.60 4.22
C GLY A 72 6.34 -17.05 3.77
N ILE A 73 5.14 -17.44 3.31
CA ILE A 73 4.89 -18.78 2.74
C ILE A 73 5.68 -18.95 1.43
N SER A 74 5.65 -17.93 0.58
CA SER A 74 6.32 -17.94 -0.72
C SER A 74 7.84 -18.09 -0.57
N ALA A 75 8.44 -17.33 0.33
CA ALA A 75 9.85 -17.40 0.69
C ALA A 75 10.24 -18.81 1.19
N ARG A 76 9.39 -19.40 2.03
CA ARG A 76 9.57 -20.78 2.54
C ARG A 76 9.58 -21.81 1.42
N MET A 77 8.62 -21.72 0.52
CA MET A 77 8.48 -22.62 -0.62
C MET A 77 9.64 -22.48 -1.61
N ALA A 78 10.19 -21.28 -1.73
CA ALA A 78 11.35 -20.99 -2.56
C ALA A 78 12.70 -21.36 -1.90
N GLY A 79 12.69 -21.92 -0.68
CA GLY A 79 13.88 -22.29 0.06
C GLY A 79 14.77 -21.10 0.43
N MET A 80 14.20 -19.89 0.53
CA MET A 80 14.97 -18.72 0.92
C MET A 80 15.26 -18.78 2.41
N THR A 81 16.54 -18.76 2.78
CA THR A 81 16.98 -18.80 4.16
C THR A 81 17.96 -17.68 4.50
N GLY A 82 18.07 -17.40 5.80
CA GLY A 82 18.99 -16.42 6.36
C GLY A 82 18.43 -15.00 6.39
N PHE A 83 18.92 -14.21 7.34
CA PHE A 83 18.40 -12.87 7.63
C PHE A 83 18.48 -11.92 6.42
N TRP A 84 19.66 -11.74 5.82
CA TRP A 84 19.85 -10.77 4.74
C TRP A 84 19.09 -11.11 3.45
N PRO A 85 19.07 -12.37 2.97
CA PRO A 85 18.24 -12.74 1.83
C PRO A 85 16.76 -12.45 2.05
N LEU A 86 16.22 -12.75 3.24
CA LEU A 86 14.82 -12.49 3.58
C LEU A 86 14.55 -10.99 3.73
N PHE A 87 15.45 -10.24 4.38
CA PHE A 87 15.33 -8.79 4.51
C PHE A 87 15.21 -8.12 3.15
N TRP A 88 16.13 -8.43 2.23
CA TRP A 88 16.14 -7.82 0.90
C TRP A 88 14.97 -8.27 0.03
N ALA A 89 14.53 -9.53 0.14
CA ALA A 89 13.31 -9.97 -0.53
C ALA A 89 12.11 -9.13 -0.10
N GLY A 90 11.88 -8.97 1.21
CA GLY A 90 10.76 -8.19 1.73
C GLY A 90 10.82 -6.71 1.37
N TYR A 91 12.01 -6.14 1.47
CA TYR A 91 12.24 -4.76 1.06
C TYR A 91 11.87 -4.55 -0.41
N VAL A 92 12.38 -5.41 -1.32
CA VAL A 92 12.15 -5.27 -2.76
C VAL A 92 10.69 -5.53 -3.11
N GLU A 93 10.06 -6.56 -2.56
CA GLU A 93 8.67 -6.90 -2.83
C GLU A 93 7.72 -5.80 -2.35
N MET A 94 7.92 -5.27 -1.15
CA MET A 94 7.14 -4.14 -0.65
C MET A 94 7.41 -2.85 -1.43
N THR A 95 8.65 -2.66 -1.92
CA THR A 95 8.97 -1.54 -2.81
C THR A 95 8.17 -1.65 -4.12
N LEU A 96 8.03 -2.84 -4.70
CA LEU A 96 7.21 -3.05 -5.89
C LEU A 96 5.73 -2.73 -5.63
N VAL A 97 5.19 -3.11 -4.47
CA VAL A 97 3.84 -2.70 -4.04
C VAL A 97 3.74 -1.17 -3.97
N SER A 98 4.66 -0.50 -3.28
CA SER A 98 4.64 0.96 -3.14
C SER A 98 4.81 1.71 -4.47
N VAL A 99 5.66 1.21 -5.38
CA VAL A 99 5.88 1.86 -6.68
C VAL A 99 4.66 1.70 -7.58
N THR A 100 4.04 0.53 -7.58
CA THR A 100 2.82 0.30 -8.37
C THR A 100 1.64 1.07 -7.81
N ASP A 101 1.51 1.18 -6.49
CA ASP A 101 0.53 2.04 -5.81
C ASP A 101 0.67 3.50 -6.23
N PHE A 102 1.87 4.06 -6.11
CA PHE A 102 2.20 5.41 -6.57
C PHE A 102 1.82 5.64 -8.05
N ILE A 103 2.04 4.66 -8.92
CA ILE A 103 1.69 4.80 -10.34
C ILE A 103 0.17 4.73 -10.54
N ILE A 104 -0.49 3.74 -9.93
CA ILE A 104 -1.90 3.44 -10.23
C ILE A 104 -2.81 4.34 -9.41
N LEU A 105 -2.69 4.34 -8.08
CA LEU A 105 -3.60 5.05 -7.18
C LEU A 105 -3.27 6.54 -7.02
N ASP A 106 -2.02 6.97 -7.22
CA ASP A 106 -1.65 8.40 -7.11
C ASP A 106 -1.44 9.11 -8.45
N CYS A 107 -0.89 8.45 -9.46
CA CYS A 107 -0.64 9.11 -10.75
C CYS A 107 -1.80 8.98 -11.73
N ILE A 108 -2.51 7.84 -11.74
CA ILE A 108 -3.55 7.54 -12.73
C ILE A 108 -4.96 7.80 -12.18
N LEU A 109 -5.24 7.36 -10.95
CA LEU A 109 -6.58 7.37 -10.38
C LEU A 109 -7.14 8.75 -10.02
N PRO A 110 -6.41 9.68 -9.35
CA PRO A 110 -7.00 10.88 -8.78
C PRO A 110 -7.84 11.74 -9.74
N PRO A 111 -7.40 12.05 -10.97
CA PRO A 111 -8.21 12.86 -11.90
C PRO A 111 -9.48 12.15 -12.37
N ARG A 112 -9.63 10.84 -12.14
CA ARG A 112 -10.78 10.04 -12.54
C ARG A 112 -11.83 9.89 -11.44
N ILE A 113 -11.51 10.24 -10.20
CA ILE A 113 -12.35 9.95 -9.03
C ILE A 113 -12.84 11.19 -8.29
N THR A 114 -12.48 12.40 -8.76
CA THR A 114 -12.89 13.68 -8.16
C THR A 114 -14.39 13.75 -7.90
N HIS A 115 -15.19 13.34 -8.88
CA HIS A 115 -16.66 13.31 -8.83
C HIS A 115 -17.24 12.31 -7.82
N MET A 116 -16.43 11.38 -7.31
CA MET A 116 -16.86 10.36 -6.34
C MET A 116 -16.73 10.84 -4.89
N ILE A 117 -16.04 11.95 -4.64
CA ILE A 117 -15.82 12.52 -3.30
C ILE A 117 -16.63 13.78 -3.14
N LYS A 118 -17.76 13.65 -2.45
CA LYS A 118 -18.70 14.74 -2.22
C LYS A 118 -18.05 15.84 -1.38
N GLY A 119 -18.25 17.08 -1.81
CA GLY A 119 -17.81 18.29 -1.11
C GLY A 119 -16.39 18.71 -1.43
N ALA A 120 -15.61 17.87 -2.13
CA ALA A 120 -14.21 18.12 -2.44
C ALA A 120 -13.95 18.36 -3.92
N GLU A 121 -14.96 18.41 -4.79
CA GLU A 121 -14.81 18.37 -6.24
C GLU A 121 -13.95 19.52 -6.79
N GLY A 122 -13.98 20.69 -6.13
CA GLY A 122 -13.20 21.88 -6.47
C GLY A 122 -11.91 22.08 -5.68
N CYS A 123 -11.50 21.12 -4.86
CA CYS A 123 -10.30 21.25 -4.02
C CYS A 123 -9.02 21.31 -4.88
N ARG A 124 -8.11 22.20 -4.48
CA ARG A 124 -6.80 22.35 -5.13
C ARG A 124 -5.95 21.09 -4.99
N GLY A 125 -6.15 20.30 -3.94
CA GLY A 125 -5.47 19.02 -3.72
C GLY A 125 -5.62 18.02 -4.87
N TRP A 126 -6.64 18.15 -5.73
CA TRP A 126 -6.80 17.32 -6.93
C TRP A 126 -5.86 17.70 -8.07
N GLU A 127 -5.27 18.90 -8.03
CA GLU A 127 -4.26 19.28 -9.00
C GLU A 127 -3.06 18.35 -8.90
N ARG A 128 -2.66 17.72 -10.01
CA ARG A 128 -1.59 16.72 -10.04
C ARG A 128 -0.32 17.15 -9.29
N LYS A 129 0.08 18.41 -9.45
CA LYS A 129 1.28 18.95 -8.78
C LYS A 129 1.10 18.98 -7.25
N GLU A 130 -0.06 19.41 -6.77
CA GLU A 130 -0.34 19.48 -5.34
C GLU A 130 -0.55 18.09 -4.74
N TRP A 131 -1.26 17.19 -5.42
CA TRP A 131 -1.40 15.79 -5.02
C TRP A 131 -0.04 15.12 -4.83
N LEU A 132 0.82 15.19 -5.84
CA LEU A 132 2.15 14.58 -5.79
C LEU A 132 3.01 15.18 -4.67
N LYS A 133 2.98 16.50 -4.51
CA LYS A 133 3.81 17.21 -3.54
C LYS A 133 3.35 16.98 -2.10
N THR A 134 2.04 16.93 -1.86
CA THR A 134 1.47 16.93 -0.51
C THR A 134 1.12 15.55 0.02
N LEU A 135 0.94 14.56 -0.88
CA LEU A 135 0.64 13.18 -0.52
C LEU A 135 1.64 12.21 -1.15
N ALA A 136 1.57 12.00 -2.47
CA ALA A 136 2.15 10.81 -3.09
C ALA A 136 3.69 10.70 -2.97
N ILE A 137 4.45 11.79 -3.15
CA ILE A 137 5.92 11.75 -3.05
C ILE A 137 6.36 11.62 -1.58
N PRO A 138 5.86 12.42 -0.62
CA PRO A 138 6.16 12.21 0.79
C PRO A 138 5.80 10.81 1.28
N GLU A 139 4.66 10.28 0.83
CA GLU A 139 4.19 8.94 1.17
C GLU A 139 5.11 7.88 0.55
N HIS A 140 5.14 7.75 -0.77
CA HIS A 140 5.83 6.63 -1.42
C HIS A 140 7.36 6.82 -1.50
N GLY A 141 7.78 8.03 -1.83
CA GLY A 141 9.20 8.36 -2.01
C GLY A 141 9.99 8.43 -0.71
N LEU A 142 9.35 8.81 0.41
CA LEU A 142 10.03 8.93 1.71
C LEU A 142 9.51 7.91 2.72
N MET A 143 8.24 8.00 3.12
CA MET A 143 7.72 7.16 4.21
C MET A 143 7.76 5.67 3.85
N TRP A 144 7.22 5.27 2.69
CA TRP A 144 7.22 3.88 2.29
C TRP A 144 8.62 3.37 1.99
N THR A 145 9.36 4.09 1.16
CA THR A 145 10.70 3.65 0.73
C THR A 145 11.69 3.57 1.90
N LEU A 146 11.70 4.56 2.80
CA LEU A 146 12.71 4.65 3.87
C LEU A 146 12.25 4.05 5.20
N VAL A 147 10.95 3.81 5.39
CA VAL A 147 10.41 3.30 6.66
C VAL A 147 9.64 2.00 6.45
N MET A 148 8.55 2.01 5.67
CA MET A 148 7.66 0.85 5.59
C MET A 148 8.30 -0.36 4.89
N CYS A 149 9.03 -0.16 3.80
CA CYS A 149 9.70 -1.24 3.06
C CYS A 149 10.83 -1.88 3.89
N PRO A 150 11.71 -1.10 4.58
CA PRO A 150 12.66 -1.66 5.54
C PRO A 150 11.98 -2.41 6.68
N LEU A 151 10.87 -1.88 7.23
CA LEU A 151 10.12 -2.57 8.29
C LEU A 151 9.53 -3.91 7.79
N ALA A 152 9.04 -3.97 6.56
CA ALA A 152 8.59 -5.23 5.97
C ALA A 152 9.74 -6.24 5.86
N GLY A 153 10.90 -5.81 5.35
CA GLY A 153 12.11 -6.64 5.31
C GLY A 153 12.53 -7.14 6.70
N LEU A 154 12.57 -6.26 7.70
CA LEU A 154 12.89 -6.61 9.08
C LEU A 154 11.88 -7.59 9.68
N PHE A 155 10.58 -7.37 9.44
CA PHE A 155 9.52 -8.19 10.03
C PHE A 155 9.68 -9.65 9.65
N VAL A 156 9.98 -9.94 8.39
CA VAL A 156 10.05 -11.32 7.93
C VAL A 156 11.42 -11.94 8.05
N ALA A 157 12.49 -11.16 7.93
CA ALA A 157 13.79 -11.64 8.38
C ALA A 157 13.73 -12.02 9.87
N GLY A 158 13.04 -11.23 10.69
CA GLY A 158 12.76 -11.50 12.09
C GLY A 158 11.91 -12.75 12.32
N ILE A 159 10.78 -12.89 11.63
CA ILE A 159 9.94 -14.11 11.73
C ILE A 159 10.72 -15.35 11.29
N GLY A 160 11.49 -15.25 10.20
CA GLY A 160 12.31 -16.34 9.69
C GLY A 160 13.33 -16.84 10.70
N LEU A 161 13.93 -15.92 11.46
CA LEU A 161 14.82 -16.25 12.58
C LEU A 161 14.07 -16.87 13.76
N LEU A 162 12.96 -16.26 14.21
CA LEU A 162 12.24 -16.67 15.42
C LEU A 162 11.58 -18.04 15.30
N THR A 163 11.12 -18.38 14.10
CA THR A 163 10.35 -19.62 13.89
C THR A 163 11.21 -20.80 13.43
N GLY A 164 12.49 -20.57 13.09
CA GLY A 164 13.32 -21.56 12.42
C GLY A 164 12.75 -22.05 11.08
N LEU A 165 11.65 -21.48 10.60
CA LEU A 165 11.01 -21.88 9.34
C LEU A 165 11.90 -21.55 8.14
N LEU A 166 12.74 -20.52 8.26
CA LEU A 166 13.56 -19.97 7.17
C LEU A 166 15.04 -19.84 7.58
N CYS A 167 15.48 -20.60 8.58
CA CYS A 167 16.89 -20.77 8.95
C CYS A 167 17.47 -21.99 8.23
#